data_AF-A0A2N8NLD0-F1
#
_entry.id   AF-A0A2N8NLD0-F1
#
_cell.length_a   1.000
_cell.length_b   1.000
_cell.length_c   1.000
_cell.angle_alpha   90.00
_cell.angle_beta   90.00
_cell.angle_gamma   90.00
#
_symmetry.space_group_name_H-M   'P 1'
#
loop_
_entity.id
_entity.type
_entity.pdbx_description
1 polymer ?
#
loop_
_entity_poly.entity_id
_entity_poly.type
_entity_poly.pdbx_seq_one_letter_code
_entity_poly.pdbx_strand_id
1 'polypeptide(L)'
;MKDFALGKLNFLLIAVSVLLIVVGFILMSGGGSTDGVSFNPEIFSKRRIAVAPIVTMVGFILMVFGILVSDRKGAATDKDASK
;
A
#
# COMPACT_ATOMS: atom_id res chain seq x y z
N MET A 1 -4.90 29.19 -4.25
CA MET A 1 -4.70 28.19 -3.20
C MET A 1 -5.80 27.13 -3.30
N LYS A 2 -5.45 25.98 -3.89
CA LYS A 2 -6.01 24.62 -3.74
C LYS A 2 -5.99 23.90 -5.08
N ASP A 3 -4.81 23.85 -5.67
CA ASP A 3 -4.47 22.85 -6.66
C ASP A 3 -4.30 21.53 -5.89
N PHE A 4 -5.40 20.84 -5.66
CA PHE A 4 -5.32 19.43 -5.33
C PHE A 4 -4.69 18.77 -6.57
N ALA A 5 -3.37 18.60 -6.55
CA ALA A 5 -2.59 17.98 -7.64
C ALA A 5 -3.07 16.56 -7.98
N LEU A 6 -3.98 16.01 -7.18
CA LEU A 6 -4.57 14.69 -7.31
C LEU A 6 -6.07 14.83 -7.55
N GLY A 7 -6.53 14.51 -8.76
CA GLY A 7 -7.96 14.35 -9.04
C GLY A 7 -8.60 13.31 -8.10
N LYS A 8 -9.92 13.38 -7.89
CA LYS A 8 -10.64 12.56 -6.89
C LYS A 8 -10.33 11.05 -7.00
N LEU A 9 -10.18 10.54 -8.23
CA LEU A 9 -9.84 9.15 -8.51
C LEU A 9 -8.38 8.80 -8.13
N ASN A 10 -7.45 9.71 -8.39
CA ASN A 10 -6.03 9.54 -8.06
C ASN A 10 -5.79 9.61 -6.56
N PHE A 11 -6.47 10.53 -5.89
CA PHE A 11 -6.47 10.62 -4.43
C PHE A 11 -6.99 9.32 -3.79
N LEU A 12 -8.04 8.71 -4.36
CA LEU A 12 -8.55 7.42 -3.90
C LEU A 12 -7.52 6.29 -4.08
N LEU A 13 -6.84 6.23 -5.23
CA LEU A 13 -5.79 5.23 -5.49
C LEU A 13 -4.61 5.35 -4.51
N ILE A 14 -4.18 6.58 -4.23
CA ILE A 14 -3.12 6.83 -3.24
C ILE A 14 -3.60 6.46 -1.84
N ALA A 15 -4.83 6.82 -1.46
CA ALA A 15 -5.41 6.47 -0.16
C ALA A 15 -5.49 4.95 0.05
N VAL A 16 -5.90 4.19 -0.97
CA VAL A 16 -5.92 2.72 -0.93
C VAL A 16 -4.50 2.15 -0.79
N SER A 17 -3.53 2.73 -1.49
CA SER A 17 -2.12 2.31 -1.39
C SER A 17 -1.55 2.54 0.01
N VAL A 18 -1.85 3.69 0.63
CA VAL A 18 -1.48 3.98 2.02
C VAL A 18 -2.11 2.97 2.97
N LEU A 19 -3.39 2.65 2.79
CA LEU A 19 -4.09 1.67 3.62
C LEU A 19 -3.41 0.29 3.56
N LEU A 20 -3.02 -0.16 2.36
CA LEU A 20 -2.32 -1.44 2.16
C LEU A 20 -0.95 -1.46 2.83
N ILE A 21 -0.20 -0.36 2.77
CA ILE A 21 1.11 -0.24 3.43
C ILE A 21 0.94 -0.33 4.95
N VAL A 22 -0.04 0.39 5.51
CA VAL A 22 -0.34 0.37 6.96
C VAL A 22 -0.73 -1.04 7.40
N VAL A 23 -1.60 -1.73 6.66
CA VAL A 23 -1.99 -3.11 6.95
C VAL A 23 -0.78 -4.06 6.88
N GLY A 24 0.11 -3.89 5.90
CA GLY A 24 1.33 -4.68 5.77
C GLY A 24 2.29 -4.51 6.96
N PHE A 25 2.47 -3.28 7.43
CA PHE A 25 3.25 -3.00 8.64
C PHE A 25 2.62 -3.58 9.91
N ILE A 26 1.29 -3.49 10.06
CA ILE A 26 0.57 -4.10 11.20
C ILE A 26 0.76 -5.62 11.19
N LEU A 27 0.71 -6.26 10.02
CA LEU A 27 0.96 -7.70 9.89
C LEU A 27 2.40 -8.09 10.29
N MET A 28 3.40 -7.25 9.97
CA MET A 28 4.80 -7.45 10.38
C MET A 28 5.03 -7.20 11.88
N SER A 29 4.27 -6.30 12.52
CA SER A 29 4.47 -5.89 13.92
C SER A 29 4.10 -6.95 14.96
N GLY A 30 3.61 -8.13 14.58
CA GLY A 30 3.29 -9.21 15.50
C GLY A 30 4.27 -10.38 15.46
N GLY A 31 4.22 -11.24 16.47
CA GLY A 31 5.15 -12.35 16.65
C GLY A 31 6.26 -12.09 17.68
N GLY A 32 6.25 -10.93 18.36
CA GLY A 32 7.16 -10.67 19.47
C GLY A 32 7.01 -11.69 20.61
N SER A 33 8.13 -12.05 21.24
CA SER A 33 8.15 -12.87 22.45
C SER A 33 7.48 -12.13 23.60
N THR A 34 6.53 -12.76 24.30
CA THR A 34 5.86 -12.18 25.48
C THR A 34 6.86 -11.78 26.58
N ASP A 35 8.00 -12.46 26.64
CA ASP A 35 9.02 -12.27 27.69
C ASP A 35 10.30 -11.62 27.14
N GLY A 36 10.38 -11.35 25.83
CA GLY A 36 11.58 -10.82 25.16
C GLY A 36 12.78 -11.79 25.06
N VAL A 37 12.77 -12.90 25.81
CA VAL A 37 13.84 -13.91 25.88
C VAL A 37 13.44 -15.26 25.28
N SER A 38 12.15 -15.60 25.31
CA SER A 38 11.63 -16.88 24.83
C SER A 38 11.46 -16.87 23.31
N PHE A 39 12.08 -17.82 22.59
CA PHE A 39 11.91 -17.94 21.14
C PHE A 39 10.47 -18.35 20.81
N ASN A 40 9.72 -17.47 20.16
CA ASN A 40 8.36 -17.78 19.71
C ASN A 40 8.41 -18.34 18.27
N PRO A 41 8.13 -19.62 18.00
CA PRO A 41 8.16 -20.16 16.64
C PRO A 41 7.15 -19.46 15.70
N GLU A 42 6.16 -18.73 16.22
CA GLU A 42 5.24 -17.92 15.43
C GLU A 42 5.88 -16.73 14.72
N ILE A 43 7.08 -16.28 15.13
CA ILE A 43 7.81 -15.24 14.38
C ILE A 43 8.20 -15.78 12.99
N PHE A 44 8.49 -17.07 12.89
CA PHE A 44 8.85 -17.77 11.64
C PHE A 44 7.64 -18.28 10.86
N SER A 45 6.42 -17.86 11.21
CA SER A 45 5.27 -18.13 10.36
C SER A 45 5.50 -17.48 9.00
N LYS A 46 5.45 -18.31 7.94
CA LYS A 46 5.56 -17.89 6.53
C LYS A 46 4.63 -16.69 6.20
N ARG A 47 3.52 -16.57 6.92
CA ARG A 47 2.56 -15.45 6.82
C ARG A 47 3.14 -14.08 7.25
N ARG A 48 4.02 -14.01 8.25
CA ARG A 48 4.58 -12.74 8.74
C ARG A 48 5.90 -12.39 8.04
N ILE A 49 6.74 -13.39 7.75
CA ILE A 49 8.05 -13.15 7.11
C ILE A 49 7.96 -13.00 5.59
N ALA A 50 7.00 -13.67 4.93
CA ALA A 50 6.88 -13.59 3.47
C ALA A 50 5.63 -12.82 3.04
N VAL A 51 4.45 -13.18 3.54
CA VAL A 51 3.19 -12.58 3.06
C VAL A 51 3.10 -11.10 3.44
N ALA A 52 3.43 -10.73 4.68
CA ALA A 52 3.39 -9.33 5.12
C ALA A 52 4.29 -8.39 4.29
N PRO A 53 5.60 -8.67 4.11
CA PRO A 53 6.44 -7.81 3.28
C PRO A 53 6.04 -7.80 1.80
N ILE A 54 5.52 -8.89 1.25
CA ILE A 54 4.97 -8.89 -0.12
C ILE A 54 3.78 -7.93 -0.23
N VAL A 55 2.86 -7.95 0.74
CA VAL A 55 1.70 -7.03 0.77
C VAL A 55 2.16 -5.58 0.87
N THR A 56 3.12 -5.28 1.74
CA THR A 56 3.70 -3.93 1.86
C THR A 56 4.37 -3.50 0.55
N MET A 57 5.12 -4.39 -0.10
CA MET A 57 5.81 -4.11 -1.36
C MET A 57 4.83 -3.82 -2.49
N VAL A 58 3.73 -4.58 -2.59
CA VAL A 58 2.64 -4.29 -3.53
C VAL A 58 2.01 -2.93 -3.24
N GLY A 59 1.80 -2.59 -1.96
CA GLY A 59 1.32 -1.26 -1.56
C GLY A 59 2.22 -0.11 -2.03
N PHE A 60 3.55 -0.26 -1.92
CA PHE A 60 4.51 0.71 -2.43
C PHE A 60 4.52 0.80 -3.96
N ILE A 61 4.44 -0.33 -4.67
CA ILE A 61 4.37 -0.34 -6.13
C ILE A 61 3.10 0.38 -6.62
N LEU A 62 1.96 0.09 -5.98
CA LEU A 62 0.69 0.77 -6.29
C LEU A 62 0.74 2.26 -5.97
N MET A 63 1.44 2.67 -4.92
CA MET A 63 1.65 4.08 -4.60
C MET A 63 2.49 4.78 -5.68
N VAL A 64 3.61 4.19 -6.08
CA VAL A 64 4.48 4.73 -7.14
C VAL A 64 3.74 4.80 -8.46
N PHE A 65 3.00 3.75 -8.83
CA PHE A 65 2.16 3.75 -10.03
C PHE A 65 1.05 4.80 -9.93
N GLY A 66 0.39 4.93 -8.77
CA GLY A 66 -0.62 5.93 -8.51
C GLY A 66 -0.09 7.35 -8.73
N ILE A 67 1.10 7.65 -8.23
CA ILE A 67 1.74 8.97 -8.40
C ILE A 67 2.20 9.19 -9.85
N LEU A 68 2.94 8.25 -10.45
CA LEU A 68 3.50 8.40 -11.81
C LEU A 68 2.41 8.40 -12.90
N VAL A 69 1.39 7.57 -12.73
CA VAL A 69 0.24 7.52 -13.66
C VAL A 69 -0.70 8.68 -13.41
N SER A 70 -0.78 9.26 -12.21
CA SER A 70 -1.56 10.50 -12.00
C SER A 70 -1.11 11.62 -12.94
N ASP A 71 0.19 11.71 -13.22
CA ASP A 71 0.77 12.72 -14.09
C ASP A 71 0.43 12.49 -15.58
N ARG A 72 0.20 11.24 -16.00
CA ARG A 72 -0.20 10.89 -17.39
C ARG A 72 -1.69 10.68 -17.60
N LYS A 73 -2.42 10.24 -16.57
CA LYS A 73 -3.81 9.74 -16.67
C LYS A 73 -4.87 10.83 -16.47
N GLY A 74 -4.44 12.04 -16.10
CA GLY A 74 -5.20 13.25 -16.42
C GLY A 74 -5.47 13.41 -17.93
N ALA A 75 -4.69 12.76 -18.81
CA ALA A 75 -4.87 12.81 -20.26
C ALA A 75 -5.50 11.54 -20.89
N ALA A 76 -5.68 10.45 -20.14
CA ALA A 76 -6.02 9.13 -20.73
C ALA A 76 -7.27 8.44 -20.17
N THR A 77 -7.93 8.97 -19.14
CA THR A 77 -9.20 8.38 -18.61
C THR A 77 -10.44 9.22 -18.93
N ASP A 78 -10.28 10.38 -19.56
CA ASP A 78 -11.41 11.17 -20.07
C ASP A 78 -11.93 10.66 -21.44
N LYS A 79 -11.23 9.71 -22.09
CA LYS A 79 -11.61 9.18 -23.40
C LYS A 79 -12.64 8.04 -23.40
N ASP A 80 -13.07 7.55 -22.24
CA ASP A 80 -14.02 6.43 -22.16
C ASP A 80 -15.39 6.81 -21.54
N ALA A 81 -15.59 8.09 -21.19
CA ALA A 81 -16.87 8.59 -20.69
C ALA A 81 -17.68 9.40 -21.72
N SER A 82 -17.21 9.48 -22.97
CA SER A 82 -17.93 10.11 -24.08
C SER A 82 -18.11 9.11 -25.22
N LYS A 83 -18.93 8.08 -24.98
CA LYS A 83 -19.64 7.39 -26.04
C LYS A 83 -21.11 7.29 -25.69
#